data_AF-A0A418VYR8-F1
#
_entry.id   AF-A0A418VYR8-F1
#
_cell.length_a   1.000
_cell.length_b   1.000
_cell.length_c   1.000
_cell.angle_alpha   90.00
_cell.angle_beta   90.00
_cell.angle_gamma   90.00
#
_symmetry.space_group_name_H-M   'P 1'
#
loop_
_entity.id
_entity.type
_entity.pdbx_description
1 polymer ?
#
loop_
_entity_poly.entity_id
_entity_poly.type
_entity_poly.pdbx_seq_one_letter_code
_entity_poly.pdbx_strand_id
1 'polypeptide(L)'
;MPLPARRKRESAETGRDKRARSPAHLSFVRGHECSVSGCKGAPIEVAHVRVGTDGGTGLKPSDNWTISLCREHHQEQHAIGEPAFEVRHRINMKALAAEFAAASPAWKRHLKKMEAQR
;
A
#
# COMPACT_ATOMS: atom_id res chain seq x y z
N MET A 1 -26.93 9.00 35.16
CA MET A 1 -26.10 7.81 35.48
C MET A 1 -24.68 8.09 35.00
N PRO A 2 -23.68 8.19 35.89
CA PRO A 2 -22.30 8.44 35.45
C PRO A 2 -21.71 7.21 34.76
N LEU A 3 -20.90 7.44 33.73
CA LEU A 3 -20.19 6.39 33.01
C LEU A 3 -19.05 5.80 33.87
N PRO A 4 -18.75 4.51 33.74
CA PRO A 4 -17.66 3.87 34.46
C PRO A 4 -16.29 4.38 34.01
N ALA A 5 -15.31 4.30 34.92
CA ALA A 5 -13.95 4.80 34.68
C ALA A 5 -13.28 4.12 33.46
N ARG A 6 -12.62 4.93 32.63
CA ARG A 6 -11.83 4.45 31.49
C ARG A 6 -10.69 3.56 31.98
N ARG A 7 -10.59 2.33 31.46
CA ARG A 7 -9.41 1.48 31.69
C ARG A 7 -8.16 2.18 31.13
N LYS A 8 -7.09 2.22 31.92
CA LYS A 8 -5.75 2.58 31.42
C LYS A 8 -5.31 1.52 30.43
N ARG A 9 -5.11 1.91 29.17
CA ARG A 9 -4.45 1.06 28.18
C ARG A 9 -2.96 1.12 28.47
N GLU A 10 -2.41 0.02 28.98
CA GLU A 10 -0.96 -0.14 28.99
C GLU A 10 -0.51 -0.17 27.53
N SER A 11 0.35 0.77 27.16
CA SER A 11 0.98 0.79 25.85
C SER A 11 1.88 -0.43 25.77
N ALA A 12 1.36 -1.52 25.21
CA ALA A 12 2.21 -2.59 24.72
C ALA A 12 3.22 -1.93 23.79
N GLU A 13 4.52 -2.04 24.11
CA GLU A 13 5.59 -1.72 23.20
C GLU A 13 5.44 -2.64 21.98
N THR A 14 4.61 -2.21 21.02
CA THR A 14 4.54 -2.81 19.70
C THR A 14 5.94 -2.66 19.11
N GLY A 15 6.70 -3.74 19.16
CA GLY A 15 8.05 -3.83 18.61
C GLY A 15 8.08 -3.15 17.25
N ARG A 16 9.09 -2.30 17.06
CA ARG A 16 9.31 -1.48 15.86
C ARG A 16 8.75 -2.19 14.63
N ASP A 17 7.77 -1.55 14.02
CA ASP A 17 7.15 -1.98 12.79
C ASP A 17 8.25 -2.40 11.79
N LYS A 18 8.45 -3.72 11.63
CA LYS A 18 9.52 -4.26 10.77
C LYS A 18 9.24 -4.02 9.28
N ARG A 19 8.14 -3.34 8.94
CA ARG A 19 7.74 -3.09 7.56
C ARG A 19 8.47 -1.87 7.05
N ALA A 20 8.95 -1.96 5.82
CA ALA A 20 9.63 -0.85 5.17
C ALA A 20 8.59 0.21 4.76
N ARG A 21 8.62 1.34 5.47
CA ARG A 21 7.70 2.48 5.28
C ARG A 21 8.46 3.62 4.63
N SER A 22 7.98 4.08 3.48
CA SER A 22 8.61 5.14 2.69
C SER A 22 7.56 6.11 2.16
N PRO A 23 7.27 7.20 2.89
CA PRO A 23 6.34 8.24 2.43
C PRO A 23 6.73 8.82 1.05
N ALA A 24 8.04 8.88 0.76
CA ALA A 24 8.54 9.32 -0.53
C ALA A 24 8.22 8.33 -1.67
N HIS A 25 8.20 7.03 -1.40
CA HIS A 25 7.72 6.04 -2.36
C HIS A 25 6.21 6.19 -2.60
N LEU A 26 5.42 6.36 -1.54
CA LEU A 26 3.97 6.60 -1.67
C LEU A 26 3.67 7.87 -2.50
N SER A 27 4.47 8.94 -2.33
CA SER A 27 4.36 10.14 -3.16
C SER A 27 4.71 9.89 -4.61
N PHE A 28 5.73 9.07 -4.89
CA PHE A 28 6.08 8.64 -6.24
C PHE A 28 4.92 7.90 -6.90
N VAL A 29 4.30 6.95 -6.19
CA VAL A 29 3.13 6.20 -6.70
C VAL A 29 1.95 7.12 -7.01
N ARG A 30 1.62 8.09 -6.13
CA ARG A 30 0.55 9.07 -6.39
C ARG A 30 0.80 9.99 -7.59
N GLY A 31 2.05 10.11 -8.03
CA GLY A 31 2.41 10.94 -9.18
C GLY A 31 2.15 10.27 -10.54
N HIS A 32 1.73 9.00 -10.57
CA HIS A 32 1.46 8.27 -11.81
C HIS A 32 -0.04 8.29 -12.15
N GLU A 33 -0.37 8.05 -13.42
CA GLU A 33 -1.75 7.81 -13.84
C GLU A 33 -2.29 6.49 -13.25
N CYS A 34 -3.59 6.25 -13.42
CA CYS A 34 -4.23 5.03 -12.96
C CYS A 34 -3.60 3.80 -13.65
N SER A 35 -3.36 2.73 -12.90
CA SER A 35 -2.80 1.48 -13.44
C SER A 35 -3.77 0.73 -14.36
N VAL A 36 -5.04 1.13 -14.40
CA VAL A 36 -6.02 0.59 -15.35
C VAL A 36 -5.83 1.24 -16.72
N SER A 37 -5.61 0.41 -17.74
CA SER A 37 -5.32 0.87 -19.11
C SER A 37 -6.39 1.82 -19.65
N GLY A 38 -5.97 2.95 -20.20
CA GLY A 38 -6.86 3.97 -20.78
C GLY A 38 -7.58 4.85 -19.75
N CYS A 39 -7.41 4.62 -18.45
CA CYS A 39 -8.03 5.44 -17.42
C CYS A 39 -7.19 6.69 -17.11
N LYS A 40 -7.79 7.87 -17.31
CA LYS A 40 -7.23 9.18 -16.92
C LYS A 40 -7.91 9.77 -15.68
N GLY A 41 -8.53 8.91 -14.87
CA GLY A 41 -9.28 9.33 -13.68
C GLY A 41 -8.36 9.96 -12.62
N ALA A 42 -8.88 10.96 -11.93
CA ALA A 42 -8.22 11.66 -10.83
C ALA A 42 -9.24 11.91 -9.70
N PRO A 43 -8.81 12.12 -8.44
CA PRO A 43 -7.43 12.06 -7.95
C PRO A 43 -6.89 10.61 -7.93
N ILE A 44 -5.55 10.50 -7.95
CA ILE A 44 -4.84 9.22 -7.81
C ILE A 44 -4.56 8.95 -6.34
N GLU A 45 -4.88 7.74 -5.92
CA GLU A 45 -4.70 7.22 -4.58
C GLU A 45 -3.71 6.04 -4.59
N VAL A 46 -3.15 5.74 -3.42
CA VAL A 46 -2.24 4.60 -3.27
C VAL A 46 -3.03 3.39 -2.80
N ALA A 47 -3.21 2.43 -3.70
CA ALA A 47 -3.83 1.16 -3.39
C ALA A 47 -2.75 0.17 -2.92
N HIS A 48 -2.96 -0.44 -1.75
CA HIS A 48 -2.03 -1.45 -1.24
C HIS A 48 -2.49 -2.82 -1.71
N VAL A 49 -1.58 -3.55 -2.35
CA VAL A 49 -1.79 -4.94 -2.77
C VAL A 49 -1.55 -5.84 -1.56
N ARG A 50 -2.53 -6.67 -1.22
CA ARG A 50 -2.46 -7.56 -0.05
C ARG A 50 -2.24 -9.01 -0.44
N VAL A 51 -2.90 -9.48 -1.49
CA VAL A 51 -2.84 -10.86 -1.95
C VAL A 51 -1.41 -11.23 -2.34
N GLY A 52 -0.86 -12.27 -1.69
CA GLY A 52 0.47 -12.79 -1.96
C GLY A 52 1.62 -11.86 -1.56
N THR A 53 1.41 -10.96 -0.60
CA THR A 53 2.43 -10.02 -0.09
C THR A 53 2.79 -10.32 1.38
N ASP A 54 3.54 -9.43 2.04
CA ASP A 54 3.82 -9.50 3.48
C ASP A 54 2.65 -8.98 4.35
N GLY A 55 1.52 -8.63 3.73
CA GLY A 55 0.27 -8.31 4.40
C GLY A 55 -0.49 -9.55 4.90
N GLY A 56 -1.25 -9.38 5.97
CA GLY A 56 -2.13 -10.42 6.54
C GLY A 56 -3.35 -9.80 7.24
N THR A 57 -4.22 -10.62 7.84
CA THR A 57 -5.39 -10.13 8.58
C THR A 57 -4.94 -9.20 9.71
N GLY A 58 -5.33 -7.92 9.65
CA GLY A 58 -4.93 -6.90 10.62
C GLY A 58 -3.51 -6.35 10.43
N LEU A 59 -2.77 -6.78 9.41
CA LEU A 59 -1.40 -6.32 9.11
C LEU A 59 -1.36 -5.62 7.75
N LYS A 60 -0.90 -4.38 7.76
CA LYS A 60 -0.70 -3.59 6.54
C LYS A 60 0.58 -4.09 5.81
N PRO A 61 0.55 -4.29 4.48
CA PRO A 61 1.75 -4.62 3.71
C PRO A 61 2.83 -3.53 3.82
N SER A 62 4.07 -3.89 3.50
CA SER A 62 5.14 -2.91 3.28
C SER A 62 4.81 -1.97 2.11
N ASP A 63 5.35 -0.76 2.12
CA ASP A 63 4.95 0.28 1.16
C ASP A 63 5.37 -0.05 -0.29
N ASN A 64 6.27 -1.01 -0.52
CA ASN A 64 6.57 -1.53 -1.87
C ASN A 64 5.41 -2.25 -2.54
N TRP A 65 4.45 -2.75 -1.76
CA TRP A 65 3.28 -3.43 -2.31
C TRP A 65 2.16 -2.43 -2.58
N THR A 66 2.45 -1.43 -3.42
CA THR A 66 1.50 -0.37 -3.75
C THR A 66 1.45 -0.06 -5.24
N ILE A 67 0.25 0.28 -5.71
CA ILE A 67 -0.02 0.69 -7.10
C ILE A 67 -0.80 2.02 -7.13
N SER A 68 -0.76 2.70 -8.27
CA SER A 68 -1.55 3.91 -8.51
C SER A 68 -2.94 3.56 -9.04
N LEU A 69 -4.00 3.97 -8.36
CA LEU A 69 -5.39 3.85 -8.85
C LEU A 69 -6.10 5.18 -8.70
N CYS A 70 -6.98 5.53 -9.64
CA CYS A 70 -7.91 6.64 -9.41
C CYS A 70 -8.91 6.26 -8.30
N ARG A 71 -9.53 7.27 -7.68
CA ARG A 71 -10.51 7.04 -6.60
C ARG A 71 -11.62 6.03 -6.96
N GLU A 72 -12.14 6.09 -8.18
CA GLU A 72 -13.20 5.17 -8.63
C GLU A 72 -12.71 3.71 -8.68
N HIS A 73 -11.59 3.45 -9.35
CA HIS A 73 -11.01 2.11 -9.42
C HIS A 73 -10.49 1.62 -8.08
N HIS A 74 -10.00 2.50 -7.21
CA HIS A 74 -9.60 2.14 -5.86
C HIS A 74 -10.82 1.72 -5.01
N GLN A 75 -11.94 2.42 -5.13
CA GLN A 75 -13.20 2.04 -4.49
C GLN A 75 -13.74 0.73 -5.07
N GLU A 76 -13.69 0.56 -6.39
CA GLU A 76 -14.09 -0.69 -7.05
C GLU A 76 -13.25 -1.86 -6.52
N GLN A 77 -11.93 -1.71 -6.47
CA GLN A 77 -11.00 -2.72 -5.95
C GLN A 77 -11.38 -3.14 -4.52
N HIS A 78 -11.77 -2.19 -3.67
CA HIS A 78 -12.29 -2.49 -2.34
C HIS A 78 -13.64 -3.20 -2.34
N ALA A 79 -14.52 -2.86 -3.28
CA ALA A 79 -15.87 -3.41 -3.36
C ALA A 79 -15.88 -4.86 -3.87
N ILE A 80 -15.09 -5.18 -4.90
CA ILE A 80 -15.09 -6.51 -5.54
C ILE A 80 -13.93 -7.41 -5.09
N GLY A 81 -12.93 -6.84 -4.41
CA GLY A 81 -11.72 -7.54 -4.00
C GLY A 81 -10.64 -7.61 -5.09
N GLU A 82 -9.38 -7.81 -4.67
CA GLU A 82 -8.21 -7.80 -5.56
C GLU A 82 -8.29 -8.84 -6.69
N PRO A 83 -8.65 -10.12 -6.46
CA PRO A 83 -8.67 -11.12 -7.54
C PRO A 83 -9.70 -10.80 -8.64
N ALA A 84 -10.89 -10.33 -8.25
CA ALA A 84 -11.93 -9.96 -9.21
C ALA A 84 -11.53 -8.70 -10.00
N PHE A 85 -10.88 -7.74 -9.33
CA PHE A 85 -10.36 -6.52 -9.96
C PHE A 85 -9.27 -6.83 -10.99
N GLU A 86 -8.33 -7.72 -10.66
CA GLU A 86 -7.29 -8.19 -11.59
C GLU A 86 -7.88 -8.82 -12.86
N VAL A 87 -8.87 -9.71 -12.70
CA VAL A 87 -9.54 -10.37 -13.84
C VAL A 87 -10.31 -9.35 -14.68
N ARG A 88 -11.04 -8.43 -14.04
CA ARG A 88 -11.88 -7.43 -14.73
C ARG A 88 -11.05 -6.47 -15.58
N HIS A 89 -9.96 -5.95 -15.02
CA HIS A 89 -9.12 -4.94 -15.66
C HIS A 89 -7.92 -5.54 -16.39
N ARG A 90 -7.76 -6.87 -16.35
CA ARG A 90 -6.66 -7.63 -16.95
C ARG A 90 -5.29 -7.11 -16.53
N ILE A 91 -5.15 -6.84 -15.23
CA ILE A 91 -3.89 -6.39 -14.62
C ILE A 91 -3.40 -7.43 -13.62
N ASN A 92 -2.10 -7.40 -13.33
CA ASN A 92 -1.50 -8.13 -12.21
C ASN A 92 -1.02 -7.11 -11.19
N MET A 93 -1.77 -6.93 -10.09
CA MET A 93 -1.51 -5.89 -9.11
C MET A 93 -0.17 -6.12 -8.40
N LYS A 94 0.18 -7.37 -8.11
CA LYS A 94 1.45 -7.71 -7.46
C LYS A 94 2.65 -7.42 -8.36
N ALA A 95 2.57 -7.76 -9.64
CA ALA A 95 3.62 -7.46 -10.61
C ALA A 95 3.79 -5.95 -10.79
N LEU A 96 2.69 -5.21 -10.95
CA LEU A 96 2.71 -3.75 -11.03
C LEU A 96 3.34 -3.13 -9.78
N ALA A 97 3.00 -3.60 -8.58
CA ALA A 97 3.60 -3.11 -7.36
C ALA A 97 5.12 -3.35 -7.32
N ALA A 98 5.56 -4.53 -7.78
CA ALA A 98 6.99 -4.82 -7.92
C ALA A 98 7.69 -3.88 -8.91
N GLU A 99 7.03 -3.55 -10.03
CA GLU A 99 7.52 -2.57 -11.01
C GLU A 99 7.59 -1.15 -10.41
N PHE A 100 6.57 -0.70 -9.68
CA PHE A 100 6.60 0.58 -8.97
C PHE A 100 7.75 0.64 -7.98
N ALA A 101 7.97 -0.41 -7.20
CA ALA A 101 9.08 -0.50 -6.26
C ALA A 101 10.44 -0.49 -6.98
N ALA A 102 10.56 -1.19 -8.11
CA ALA A 102 11.76 -1.23 -8.94
C ALA A 102 12.04 0.08 -9.68
N ALA A 103 11.00 0.84 -10.06
CA ALA A 103 11.15 2.14 -10.71
C ALA A 103 11.47 3.25 -9.71
N SER A 104 10.90 3.19 -8.51
CA SER A 104 10.97 4.27 -7.52
C SER A 104 12.39 4.53 -6.99
N PRO A 105 12.98 5.70 -7.29
CA PRO A 105 14.30 6.07 -6.74
C PRO A 105 14.25 6.22 -5.21
N ALA A 106 13.11 6.67 -4.69
CA ALA A 106 12.87 6.79 -3.26
C ALA A 106 12.91 5.44 -2.54
N TRP A 107 12.33 4.41 -3.16
CA TRP A 107 12.37 3.05 -2.63
C TRP A 107 13.78 2.47 -2.64
N LYS A 108 14.51 2.60 -3.76
CA LYS A 108 15.92 2.17 -3.85
C LYS A 108 16.80 2.80 -2.77
N ARG A 109 16.64 4.10 -2.53
CA ARG A 109 17.36 4.81 -1.46
C ARG A 109 16.95 4.31 -0.07
N HIS A 110 15.68 3.98 0.13
CA HIS A 110 15.18 3.43 1.39
C HIS A 110 15.82 2.06 1.68
N LEU A 111 15.85 1.16 0.70
CA LEU A 111 16.49 -0.16 0.83
C LEU A 111 17.98 -0.04 1.19
N LYS A 112 18.74 0.80 0.47
CA LYS A 112 20.16 1.04 0.78
C LYS A 112 20.38 1.56 2.20
N LYS A 113 19.49 2.45 2.68
CA LYS A 113 19.54 2.94 4.07
C LYS A 113 19.26 1.85 5.09
N MET A 114 18.34 0.92 4.79
CA MET A 114 18.01 -0.20 5.67
C MET A 114 19.15 -1.22 5.72
N GLU A 115 19.81 -1.49 4.60
CA GLU A 115 21.00 -2.37 4.53
C GLU A 115 22.19 -1.79 5.30
N ALA A 116 22.43 -0.48 5.19
CA ALA A 116 23.53 0.18 5.89
C ALA A 116 23.35 0.30 7.42
N GLN A 117 22.16 -0.01 7.95
CA GLN A 117 21.84 0.05 9.39
C GLN A 117 21.85 -1.33 10.06
N ARG A 118 22.29 -2.36 9.34
CA ARG A 118 22.24 -3.75 9.75
C ARG A 118 23.65 -4.29 9.97
#